data_AF-A0A923Y827-F1
#
_entry.id   AF-A0A923Y827-F1
#
_cell.length_a   1.000
_cell.length_b   1.000
_cell.length_c   1.000
_cell.angle_alpha   90.00
_cell.angle_beta   90.00
_cell.angle_gamma   90.00
#
_symmetry.space_group_name_H-M   'P 1'
#
loop_
_entity.id
_entity.type
_entity.pdbx_description
1 polymer ?
#
loop_
_entity_poly.entity_id
_entity_poly.type
_entity_poly.pdbx_seq_one_letter_code
_entity_poly.pdbx_strand_id
1 'polypeptide(L)'
;MSAHPALRRRAASAATGFTLVEVLVAMMVMAIMAVMAWQGVDGIVRTRDATQSRLEKTLRLNTVIAQWDQDLAAIQDSSVVPQALSCDGATVRLTRRTPAGLQIVAWSLRADGDQAAWVRWASPAVTTTGALQENWLRSLQLQDNEPGAIRALTGLSAWQVYFYQGNAWANCQSSGDVVAAGAPASGASAVSVRTVLPKGVRVVLSFAPGSGVGGDLTRDTLVGP
;
A
#
# COMPACT_ATOMS: atom_id res chain seq x y z
N MET A 1 -22.83 91.67 41.64
CA MET A 1 -21.89 91.14 42.65
C MET A 1 -22.56 89.95 43.32
N SER A 2 -21.78 88.89 43.58
CA SER A 2 -22.08 87.75 44.47
C SER A 2 -22.71 86.49 43.85
N ALA A 3 -21.96 85.40 43.93
CA ALA A 3 -22.20 84.04 43.44
C ALA A 3 -23.17 83.20 44.30
N HIS A 4 -23.68 82.08 43.76
CA HIS A 4 -24.05 80.78 44.42
C HIS A 4 -24.81 79.83 43.43
N PRO A 5 -24.97 78.50 43.68
CA PRO A 5 -24.10 77.44 43.17
C PRO A 5 -24.80 76.42 42.25
N ALA A 6 -24.02 75.53 41.65
CA ALA A 6 -24.46 74.38 40.86
C ALA A 6 -25.13 73.29 41.70
N LEU A 7 -26.20 72.67 41.18
CA LEU A 7 -26.54 71.27 41.50
C LEU A 7 -27.07 70.54 40.26
N ARG A 8 -26.18 69.76 39.66
CA ARG A 8 -26.51 68.67 38.74
C ARG A 8 -27.36 67.63 39.47
N ARG A 9 -28.62 67.42 39.09
CA ARG A 9 -29.30 66.16 39.39
C ARG A 9 -28.98 65.16 38.28
N ARG A 10 -28.04 64.26 38.59
CA ARG A 10 -27.85 63.01 37.86
C ARG A 10 -29.19 62.26 37.84
N ALA A 11 -29.65 61.85 36.66
CA ALA A 11 -30.62 60.78 36.57
C ALA A 11 -30.00 59.56 37.26
N ALA A 12 -30.59 59.15 38.38
CA ALA A 12 -30.21 57.92 39.04
C ALA A 12 -30.58 56.78 38.09
N SER A 13 -29.56 56.13 37.53
CA SER A 13 -29.72 54.82 36.92
C SER A 13 -30.42 53.93 37.94
N ALA A 14 -31.63 53.47 37.63
CA ALA A 14 -32.28 52.44 38.41
C ALA A 14 -31.39 51.19 38.30
N ALA A 15 -30.62 50.91 39.36
CA ALA A 15 -29.88 49.67 39.47
C ALA A 15 -30.91 48.54 39.61
N THR A 16 -31.23 47.90 38.50
CA THR A 16 -31.90 46.60 38.50
C THR A 16 -30.96 45.60 39.16
N GLY A 17 -31.31 45.18 40.38
CA GLY A 17 -30.59 44.13 41.09
C GLY A 17 -30.70 42.82 40.32
N PHE A 18 -29.55 42.24 39.98
CA PHE A 18 -29.45 40.98 39.26
C PHE A 18 -30.03 39.85 40.13
N THR A 19 -31.09 39.19 39.69
CA THR A 19 -31.67 38.09 40.48
C THR A 19 -30.78 36.85 40.39
N LEU A 20 -30.71 36.06 41.46
CA LEU A 20 -29.96 34.80 41.46
C LEU A 20 -30.42 33.85 40.33
N VAL A 21 -31.70 33.91 39.99
CA VAL A 21 -32.30 33.15 38.88
C VAL A 21 -31.71 33.58 37.53
N GLU A 22 -31.48 34.87 37.32
CA GLU A 22 -30.92 35.39 36.06
C GLU A 22 -29.46 34.97 35.85
N VAL A 23 -28.65 34.94 36.93
CA VAL A 23 -27.27 34.41 36.86
C VAL A 23 -27.32 32.93 36.52
N LEU A 24 -28.21 32.18 37.18
CA LEU A 24 -28.32 30.75 37.00
C LEU A 24 -28.73 30.39 35.57
N VAL A 25 -29.71 31.10 35.01
CA VAL A 25 -30.11 30.93 33.61
C VAL A 25 -28.99 31.32 32.65
N ALA A 26 -28.31 32.45 32.88
CA ALA A 26 -27.19 32.87 32.06
C ALA A 26 -26.04 31.84 32.07
N MET A 27 -25.71 31.31 33.25
CA MET A 27 -24.71 30.24 33.40
C MET A 27 -25.15 28.94 32.72
N MET A 28 -26.43 28.57 32.82
CA MET A 28 -26.96 27.39 32.14
C MET A 28 -26.84 27.51 30.62
N VAL A 29 -27.23 28.67 30.06
CA VAL A 29 -27.14 28.91 28.61
C VAL A 29 -25.68 28.90 28.16
N MET A 30 -24.78 29.57 28.88
CA MET A 30 -23.35 29.55 28.58
C MET A 30 -22.76 28.15 28.67
N ALA A 31 -23.16 27.34 29.64
CA ALA A 31 -22.71 25.96 29.79
C ALA A 31 -23.12 25.10 28.58
N ILE A 32 -24.38 25.22 28.12
CA ILE A 32 -24.86 24.49 26.92
C ILE A 32 -24.09 24.94 25.67
N MET A 33 -23.91 26.26 25.48
CA MET A 33 -23.13 26.79 24.36
C MET A 33 -21.68 26.29 24.36
N ALA A 34 -21.04 26.25 25.54
CA ALA A 34 -19.68 25.74 25.68
C ALA A 34 -19.58 24.26 25.32
N VAL A 35 -20.54 23.43 25.75
CA VAL A 35 -20.59 21.99 25.41
C VAL A 35 -20.81 21.79 23.90
N MET A 36 -21.75 22.50 23.30
CA MET A 36 -22.00 22.40 21.85
C MET A 36 -20.79 22.86 21.03
N ALA A 37 -20.11 23.93 21.45
CA ALA A 37 -18.89 24.40 20.80
C ALA A 37 -17.78 23.34 20.85
N TRP A 38 -17.56 22.70 22.02
CA TRP A 38 -16.57 21.63 22.17
C TRP A 38 -16.91 20.40 21.30
N GLN A 39 -18.18 19.99 21.27
CA GLN A 39 -18.64 18.89 20.40
C GLN A 39 -18.46 19.21 18.91
N GLY A 40 -18.67 20.46 18.50
CA GLY A 40 -18.43 20.93 17.13
C GLY A 40 -16.95 20.85 16.75
N VAL A 41 -16.05 21.29 17.63
CA VAL A 41 -14.60 21.20 17.43
C VAL A 41 -14.14 19.73 17.36
N ASP A 42 -14.59 18.88 18.29
CA ASP A 42 -14.29 17.43 18.30
C ASP A 42 -14.81 16.72 17.04
N GLY A 43 -15.97 17.13 16.52
CA GLY A 43 -16.50 16.65 15.25
C GLY A 43 -15.57 16.94 14.08
N ILE A 44 -15.05 18.17 14.01
CA ILE A 44 -14.11 18.59 12.95
C ILE A 44 -12.78 17.83 13.06
N VAL A 45 -12.22 17.71 14.26
CA VAL A 45 -10.95 17.01 14.49
C VAL A 45 -11.06 15.54 14.05
N ARG A 46 -12.07 14.80 14.51
CA ARG A 46 -12.28 13.41 14.10
C ARG A 46 -12.46 13.24 12.59
N THR A 47 -13.17 14.17 11.95
CA THR A 47 -13.37 14.15 10.49
C THR A 47 -12.05 14.37 9.75
N ARG A 48 -11.20 15.28 10.24
CA ARG A 48 -9.87 15.52 9.69
C ARG A 48 -8.98 14.29 9.85
N ASP A 49 -8.94 13.69 11.03
CA ASP A 49 -8.14 12.50 11.30
C ASP A 49 -8.56 11.32 10.41
N ALA A 50 -9.88 11.09 10.28
CA ALA A 50 -10.41 10.06 9.39
C ALA A 50 -10.06 10.32 7.91
N THR A 51 -10.09 11.58 7.48
CA THR A 51 -9.73 11.97 6.10
C THR A 51 -8.24 11.79 5.86
N GLN A 52 -7.39 12.23 6.79
CA GLN A 52 -5.94 12.08 6.71
C GLN A 52 -5.55 10.60 6.63
N SER A 53 -6.12 9.75 7.48
CA SER A 53 -5.87 8.30 7.45
C SER A 53 -6.26 7.67 6.11
N ARG A 54 -7.38 8.09 5.49
CA ARG A 54 -7.78 7.61 4.15
C ARG A 54 -6.81 8.06 3.05
N LEU A 55 -6.31 9.29 3.12
CA LEU A 55 -5.33 9.82 2.18
C LEU A 55 -4.01 9.04 2.29
N GLU A 56 -3.50 8.81 3.51
CA GLU A 56 -2.29 8.03 3.75
C GLU A 56 -2.40 6.61 3.18
N LYS A 57 -3.54 5.94 3.39
CA LYS A 57 -3.80 4.60 2.82
C LYS A 57 -3.79 4.61 1.29
N THR A 58 -4.41 5.61 0.67
CA THR A 58 -4.45 5.75 -0.79
C THR A 58 -3.07 6.03 -1.36
N LEU A 59 -2.29 6.91 -0.70
CA LEU A 59 -0.92 7.20 -1.08
C LEU A 59 -0.05 5.95 -0.97
N ARG A 60 -0.15 5.19 0.13
CA ARG A 60 0.55 3.92 0.29
C ARG A 60 0.18 2.94 -0.81
N LEU A 61 -1.11 2.76 -1.10
CA LEU A 61 -1.57 1.88 -2.17
C LEU A 61 -0.94 2.28 -3.52
N ASN A 62 -0.99 3.56 -3.87
CA ASN A 62 -0.40 4.07 -5.11
C ASN A 62 1.12 3.82 -5.17
N THR A 63 1.84 4.04 -4.08
CA THR A 63 3.29 3.76 -3.99
C THR A 63 3.58 2.28 -4.19
N VAL A 64 2.80 1.39 -3.58
CA VAL A 64 3.00 -0.06 -3.69
C VAL A 64 2.71 -0.54 -5.11
N ILE A 65 1.65 -0.05 -5.74
CA ILE A 65 1.33 -0.39 -7.13
C ILE A 65 2.41 0.15 -8.09
N ALA A 66 2.90 1.37 -7.86
CA ALA A 66 4.02 1.91 -8.63
C ALA A 66 5.29 1.06 -8.46
N GLN A 67 5.57 0.57 -7.25
CA GLN A 67 6.71 -0.33 -6.98
C GLN A 67 6.55 -1.67 -7.70
N TRP A 68 5.34 -2.25 -7.70
CA TRP A 68 5.02 -3.45 -8.47
C TRP A 68 5.25 -3.25 -9.97
N ASP A 69 4.74 -2.15 -10.53
CA ASP A 69 4.93 -1.82 -11.95
C ASP A 69 6.40 -1.63 -12.30
N GLN A 70 7.17 -0.98 -11.42
CA GLN A 70 8.61 -0.78 -11.60
C GLN A 70 9.40 -2.09 -11.55
N ASP A 71 8.99 -3.04 -10.71
CA ASP A 71 9.62 -4.36 -10.67
C ASP A 71 9.38 -5.13 -11.97
N LEU A 72 8.14 -5.11 -12.48
CA LEU A 72 7.77 -5.76 -13.74
C LEU A 72 8.42 -5.09 -14.96
N ALA A 73 8.45 -3.76 -15.01
CA ALA A 73 9.06 -3.00 -16.11
C ALA A 73 10.58 -3.19 -16.20
N ALA A 74 11.20 -3.62 -15.11
CA ALA A 74 12.63 -3.89 -15.04
C ALA A 74 12.99 -5.37 -15.19
N ILE A 75 12.03 -6.25 -15.52
CA ILE A 75 12.31 -7.67 -15.74
C ILE A 75 13.43 -7.81 -16.77
N GLN A 76 14.38 -8.68 -16.46
CA GLN A 76 15.49 -9.00 -17.33
C GLN A 76 15.63 -10.52 -17.38
N ASP A 77 15.54 -11.05 -18.59
CA ASP A 77 15.92 -12.43 -18.81
C ASP A 77 17.46 -12.55 -18.86
N SER A 78 18.04 -13.16 -17.83
CA SER A 78 19.49 -13.35 -17.70
C SER A 78 19.98 -14.69 -18.28
N SER A 79 19.10 -15.63 -18.60
CA SER A 79 19.42 -17.05 -18.89
C SER A 79 20.19 -17.82 -17.80
N VAL A 80 20.55 -17.18 -16.68
CA VAL A 80 21.29 -17.81 -15.56
C VAL A 80 20.36 -18.63 -14.67
N VAL A 81 19.16 -18.11 -14.41
CA VAL A 81 18.13 -18.76 -13.60
C VAL A 81 17.03 -19.31 -14.50
N PRO A 82 16.27 -20.35 -14.06
CA PRO A 82 15.35 -21.06 -14.93
C PRO A 82 14.33 -20.15 -15.63
N GLN A 83 13.76 -19.20 -14.89
CA GLN A 83 12.69 -18.31 -15.38
C GLN A 83 12.93 -16.87 -14.89
N ALA A 84 12.82 -15.91 -15.80
CA ALA A 84 12.91 -14.48 -15.47
C ALA A 84 11.67 -13.97 -14.73
N LEU A 85 10.53 -14.61 -14.92
CA LEU A 85 9.28 -14.39 -14.20
C LEU A 85 8.62 -15.74 -13.98
N SER A 86 8.21 -16.03 -12.74
CA SER A 86 7.56 -17.28 -12.35
C SER A 86 6.50 -17.01 -11.29
N CYS A 87 5.50 -17.87 -11.21
CA CYS A 87 4.45 -17.81 -10.20
C CYS A 87 4.12 -19.23 -9.74
N ASP A 88 4.20 -19.47 -8.44
CA ASP A 88 3.77 -20.73 -7.83
C ASP A 88 2.38 -20.63 -7.19
N GLY A 89 1.63 -19.55 -7.49
CA GLY A 89 0.33 -19.22 -6.90
C GLY A 89 0.41 -18.54 -5.52
N ALA A 90 1.46 -18.79 -4.74
CA ALA A 90 1.69 -18.14 -3.46
C ALA A 90 2.67 -16.96 -3.56
N THR A 91 3.59 -17.01 -4.53
CA THR A 91 4.67 -16.06 -4.75
C THR A 91 4.89 -15.83 -6.24
N VAL A 92 4.96 -14.57 -6.64
CA VAL A 92 5.48 -14.15 -7.95
C VAL A 92 6.95 -13.81 -7.77
N ARG A 93 7.84 -14.50 -8.49
CA ARG A 93 9.28 -14.25 -8.47
C ARG A 93 9.72 -13.73 -9.82
N LEU A 94 10.56 -12.70 -9.80
CA LEU A 94 11.12 -12.12 -10.99
C LEU A 94 12.59 -11.77 -10.82
N THR A 95 13.31 -11.83 -11.94
CA THR A 95 14.66 -11.32 -12.07
C THR A 95 14.56 -9.95 -12.73
N ARG A 96 15.07 -8.91 -12.08
CA ARG A 96 15.07 -7.55 -12.61
C ARG A 96 16.46 -6.94 -12.69
N ARG A 97 16.61 -5.98 -13.61
CA ARG A 97 17.77 -5.10 -13.68
C ARG A 97 17.69 -3.96 -12.67
N THR A 98 18.84 -3.59 -12.15
CA THR A 98 19.08 -2.42 -11.30
C THR A 98 20.39 -1.76 -11.73
N PRO A 99 20.65 -0.49 -11.35
CA PRO A 99 21.94 0.14 -11.64
C PRO A 99 23.16 -0.61 -11.09
N ALA A 100 22.99 -1.40 -10.02
CA ALA A 100 24.05 -2.16 -9.37
C ALA A 100 24.19 -3.61 -9.87
N GLY A 101 23.37 -4.03 -10.85
CA GLY A 101 23.36 -5.41 -11.37
C GLY A 101 21.96 -6.03 -11.38
N LEU A 102 21.91 -7.36 -11.35
CA LEU A 102 20.67 -8.14 -11.33
C LEU A 102 20.19 -8.38 -9.90
N GLN A 103 18.88 -8.42 -9.71
CA GLN A 103 18.24 -8.62 -8.42
C GLN A 103 17.06 -9.59 -8.58
N ILE A 104 16.89 -10.49 -7.61
CA ILE A 104 15.68 -11.31 -7.49
C ILE A 104 14.68 -10.57 -6.60
N VAL A 105 13.44 -10.45 -7.07
CA VAL A 105 12.32 -9.88 -6.31
C VAL A 105 11.23 -10.94 -6.20
N ALA A 106 10.65 -11.07 -5.02
CA ALA A 106 9.54 -11.97 -4.74
C ALA A 106 8.40 -11.20 -4.08
N TRP A 107 7.23 -11.24 -4.70
CA TRP A 107 5.99 -10.72 -4.14
C TRP A 107 5.15 -11.90 -3.65
N SER A 108 4.65 -11.84 -2.41
CA SER A 108 3.86 -12.92 -1.81
C SER A 108 2.81 -12.36 -0.87
N LEU A 109 1.69 -13.07 -0.73
CA LEU A 109 0.70 -12.78 0.29
C LEU A 109 1.06 -13.54 1.57
N ARG A 110 1.20 -12.85 2.70
CA ARG A 110 1.57 -13.41 3.99
C ARG A 110 0.52 -13.09 5.04
N ALA A 111 0.42 -13.92 6.08
CA ALA A 111 -0.47 -13.64 7.20
C ALA A 111 -0.05 -12.36 7.96
N ASP A 112 -1.05 -11.62 8.43
CA ASP A 112 -0.90 -10.37 9.19
C ASP A 112 -2.06 -10.24 10.19
N GLY A 113 -1.95 -10.98 11.30
CA GLY A 113 -3.06 -11.14 12.25
C GLY A 113 -4.24 -11.88 11.61
N ASP A 114 -5.44 -11.32 11.73
CA ASP A 114 -6.67 -11.83 11.09
C ASP A 114 -6.78 -11.43 9.60
N GLN A 115 -5.81 -10.69 9.08
CA GLN A 115 -5.74 -10.22 7.70
C GLN A 115 -4.48 -10.77 7.03
N ALA A 116 -4.21 -10.30 5.81
CA ALA A 116 -3.00 -10.58 5.08
C ALA A 116 -2.27 -9.29 4.69
N ALA A 117 -0.96 -9.41 4.51
CA ALA A 117 -0.09 -8.38 3.98
C ALA A 117 0.56 -8.85 2.67
N TRP A 118 0.61 -7.96 1.70
CA TRP A 118 1.42 -8.14 0.51
C TRP A 118 2.86 -7.78 0.84
N VAL A 119 3.75 -8.76 0.73
CA VAL A 119 5.15 -8.66 1.11
C VAL A 119 6.01 -8.70 -0.14
N ARG A 120 6.90 -7.72 -0.24
CA ARG A 120 7.96 -7.65 -1.26
C ARG A 120 9.29 -8.00 -0.62
N TRP A 121 9.89 -9.09 -1.04
CA TRP A 121 11.29 -9.41 -0.75
C TRP A 121 12.17 -9.05 -1.95
N ALA A 122 13.36 -8.53 -1.70
CA ALA A 122 14.36 -8.30 -2.73
C ALA A 122 15.74 -8.72 -2.25
N SER A 123 16.44 -9.48 -3.09
CA SER A 123 17.82 -9.87 -2.83
C SER A 123 18.77 -8.66 -2.90
N PRO A 124 20.00 -8.76 -2.40
CA PRO A 124 21.06 -7.85 -2.83
C PRO A 124 21.21 -7.86 -4.36
N ALA A 125 21.59 -6.73 -4.95
CA ALA A 125 21.95 -6.67 -6.36
C ALA A 125 23.31 -7.34 -6.58
N VAL A 126 23.44 -8.12 -7.65
CA VAL A 126 24.61 -8.95 -7.93
C VAL A 126 25.02 -8.83 -9.40
N THR A 127 26.32 -8.96 -9.65
CA THR A 127 26.91 -8.90 -11.00
C THR A 127 27.47 -10.25 -11.46
N THR A 128 27.49 -11.26 -10.59
CA THR A 128 28.01 -12.61 -10.89
C THR A 128 26.88 -13.62 -11.03
N THR A 129 27.08 -14.62 -11.89
CA THR A 129 26.11 -15.70 -12.14
C THR A 129 25.87 -16.56 -10.90
N GLY A 130 26.94 -16.93 -10.19
CA GLY A 130 26.86 -17.73 -8.96
C GLY A 130 26.03 -17.05 -7.86
N ALA A 131 26.27 -15.75 -7.60
CA ALA A 131 25.51 -15.03 -6.58
C ALA A 131 24.05 -14.82 -6.99
N LEU A 132 23.75 -14.70 -8.30
CA LEU A 132 22.38 -14.66 -8.79
C LEU A 132 21.66 -16.00 -8.57
N GLN A 133 22.34 -17.12 -8.83
CA GLN A 133 21.79 -18.45 -8.60
C GLN A 133 21.55 -18.73 -7.11
N GLU A 134 22.44 -18.28 -6.23
CA GLU A 134 22.25 -18.35 -4.77
C GLU A 134 21.04 -17.54 -4.31
N ASN A 135 20.92 -16.28 -4.76
CA ASN A 135 19.76 -15.44 -4.48
C ASN A 135 18.45 -16.04 -5.00
N TRP A 136 18.49 -16.72 -6.16
CA TRP A 136 17.36 -17.46 -6.69
C TRP A 136 16.95 -18.62 -5.77
N LEU A 137 17.89 -19.48 -5.37
CA LEU A 137 17.62 -20.58 -4.44
C LEU A 137 17.05 -20.07 -3.12
N ARG A 138 17.59 -18.97 -2.58
CA ARG A 138 17.06 -18.32 -1.38
C ARG A 138 15.62 -17.88 -1.54
N SER A 139 15.26 -17.33 -2.70
CA SER A 139 13.88 -16.89 -2.96
C SER A 139 12.85 -18.03 -2.92
N LEU A 140 13.27 -19.28 -3.06
CA LEU A 140 12.39 -20.46 -2.97
C LEU A 140 12.04 -20.83 -1.52
N GLN A 141 12.85 -20.38 -0.55
CA GLN A 141 12.76 -20.77 0.86
C GLN A 141 12.58 -19.56 1.79
N LEU A 142 11.90 -18.51 1.30
CA LEU A 142 11.65 -17.29 2.08
C LEU A 142 10.76 -17.56 3.29
N GLN A 143 11.30 -17.29 4.46
CA GLN A 143 10.60 -17.35 5.74
C GLN A 143 9.94 -16.01 6.09
N ASP A 144 9.19 -15.98 7.19
CA ASP A 144 8.75 -14.73 7.77
C ASP A 144 9.95 -13.96 8.34
N ASN A 145 9.98 -12.63 8.13
CA ASN A 145 11.05 -11.73 8.57
C ASN A 145 12.41 -11.91 7.86
N GLU A 146 12.42 -12.31 6.59
CA GLU A 146 13.62 -12.32 5.76
C GLU A 146 14.26 -10.92 5.61
N PRO A 147 15.59 -10.80 5.74
CA PRO A 147 16.30 -9.58 5.37
C PRO A 147 15.97 -9.16 3.92
N GLY A 148 15.59 -7.90 3.74
CA GLY A 148 15.14 -7.37 2.45
C GLY A 148 13.65 -7.55 2.16
N ALA A 149 12.89 -8.17 3.08
CA ALA A 149 11.42 -8.21 3.02
C ALA A 149 10.79 -6.94 3.60
N ILE A 150 9.77 -6.43 2.90
CA ILE A 150 8.99 -5.26 3.30
C ILE A 150 7.51 -5.63 3.21
N ARG A 151 6.76 -5.39 4.30
CA ARG A 151 5.28 -5.42 4.28
C ARG A 151 4.80 -4.18 3.53
N ALA A 152 4.56 -4.33 2.25
CA ALA A 152 4.27 -3.23 1.33
C ALA A 152 2.84 -2.71 1.54
N LEU A 153 1.87 -3.61 1.60
CA LEU A 153 0.45 -3.30 1.76
C LEU A 153 -0.20 -4.25 2.75
N THR A 154 -0.88 -3.73 3.76
CA THR A 154 -1.62 -4.53 4.76
C THR A 154 -3.12 -4.45 4.51
N GLY A 155 -3.89 -5.31 5.19
CA GLY A 155 -5.35 -5.29 5.10
C GLY A 155 -5.89 -5.94 3.83
N LEU A 156 -5.18 -6.93 3.30
CA LEU A 156 -5.67 -7.79 2.23
C LEU A 156 -6.37 -9.01 2.80
N SER A 157 -7.27 -9.61 2.03
CA SER A 157 -7.87 -10.92 2.29
C SER A 157 -7.42 -11.97 1.29
N ALA A 158 -7.18 -11.56 0.04
CA ALA A 158 -6.71 -12.44 -1.02
C ALA A 158 -5.93 -11.66 -2.08
N TRP A 159 -5.20 -12.43 -2.89
CA TRP A 159 -4.57 -11.94 -4.11
C TRP A 159 -4.71 -12.98 -5.20
N GLN A 160 -4.73 -12.55 -6.46
CA GLN A 160 -4.71 -13.43 -7.62
C GLN A 160 -3.81 -12.85 -8.70
N VAL A 161 -3.10 -13.72 -9.41
CA VAL A 161 -2.17 -13.30 -10.46
C VAL A 161 -2.47 -14.06 -11.74
N TYR A 162 -2.49 -13.32 -12.85
CA TYR A 162 -2.75 -13.84 -14.18
C TYR A 162 -1.65 -13.38 -15.14
N PHE A 163 -1.31 -14.25 -16.09
CA PHE A 163 -0.38 -13.95 -17.16
C PHE A 163 -1.13 -13.87 -18.49
N TYR A 164 -0.78 -12.86 -19.30
CA TYR A 164 -1.29 -12.74 -20.66
C TYR A 164 -0.40 -13.54 -21.62
N GLN A 165 -0.92 -14.69 -22.07
CA GLN A 165 -0.22 -15.68 -22.89
C GLN A 165 -1.20 -16.30 -23.89
N GLY A 166 -0.73 -16.78 -25.05
CA GLY A 166 -1.63 -17.38 -26.04
C GLY A 166 -2.85 -16.53 -26.45
N ASN A 167 -2.75 -15.19 -26.36
CA ASN A 167 -3.83 -14.22 -26.58
C ASN A 167 -5.00 -14.26 -25.58
N ALA A 168 -4.77 -14.76 -24.36
CA ALA A 168 -5.76 -14.74 -23.28
C ALA A 168 -5.10 -14.50 -21.91
N TRP A 169 -5.92 -14.10 -20.94
CA TRP A 169 -5.52 -14.13 -19.52
C TRP A 169 -5.66 -15.55 -18.99
N ALA A 170 -4.55 -16.12 -18.51
CA ALA A 170 -4.53 -17.41 -17.83
C ALA A 170 -4.06 -17.24 -16.39
N ASN A 171 -4.52 -18.10 -15.48
CA ASN A 171 -3.98 -18.12 -14.12
C ASN A 171 -2.45 -18.30 -14.18
N CYS A 172 -1.69 -17.63 -13.31
CA CYS A 172 -0.23 -17.63 -13.37
C CYS A 172 0.43 -19.04 -13.25
N GLN A 173 -0.28 -20.03 -12.71
CA GLN A 173 0.17 -21.42 -12.64
C GLN A 173 -0.12 -22.23 -13.92
N SER A 174 -0.89 -21.68 -14.86
CA SER A 174 -1.18 -22.34 -16.13
C SER A 174 0.10 -22.46 -16.95
N SER A 175 0.30 -23.60 -17.61
CA SER A 175 1.46 -23.81 -18.48
C SER A 175 1.52 -22.71 -19.54
N GLY A 176 2.62 -21.96 -19.55
CA GLY A 176 2.88 -20.91 -20.53
C GLY A 176 3.45 -21.47 -21.83
N ASP A 177 3.56 -20.58 -22.82
CA ASP A 177 4.27 -20.87 -24.06
C ASP A 177 5.73 -21.21 -23.75
N VAL A 178 6.26 -22.24 -24.39
CA VAL A 178 7.64 -22.69 -24.17
C VAL A 178 8.43 -22.70 -25.46
N VAL A 179 9.71 -22.35 -25.35
CA VAL A 179 10.69 -22.42 -26.44
C VAL A 179 11.82 -23.36 -26.05
N ALA A 180 12.38 -24.06 -27.03
CA ALA A 180 13.60 -24.84 -26.81
C ALA A 180 14.73 -23.87 -26.41
N ALA A 181 15.28 -24.03 -25.21
CA ALA A 181 16.55 -23.43 -24.88
C ALA A 181 17.62 -24.17 -25.69
N GLY A 182 18.53 -23.41 -26.31
CA GLY A 182 19.52 -23.94 -27.24
C GLY A 182 20.31 -25.12 -26.66
N ALA A 183 20.71 -26.05 -27.54
CA ALA A 183 21.37 -27.30 -27.17
C ALA A 183 22.58 -27.04 -26.25
N PRO A 184 22.77 -27.84 -25.17
CA PRO A 184 23.96 -27.72 -24.36
C PRO A 184 25.20 -27.99 -25.22
N ALA A 185 26.20 -27.12 -25.13
CA ALA A 185 27.54 -27.46 -25.59
C ALA A 185 28.02 -28.65 -24.74
N SER A 186 28.16 -29.82 -25.37
CA SER A 186 28.57 -31.12 -24.81
C SER A 186 27.44 -32.06 -24.34
N GLY A 187 27.02 -32.97 -25.23
CA GLY A 187 26.76 -34.38 -24.89
C GLY A 187 25.55 -34.78 -24.03
N ALA A 188 24.71 -33.87 -23.53
CA ALA A 188 23.53 -34.22 -22.73
C ALA A 188 22.22 -34.11 -23.54
N SER A 189 21.46 -35.22 -23.64
CA SER A 189 20.22 -35.35 -24.43
C SER A 189 18.96 -34.75 -23.80
N ALA A 190 19.07 -33.81 -22.87
CA ALA A 190 17.90 -33.09 -22.35
C ALA A 190 17.72 -31.77 -23.11
N VAL A 191 16.65 -31.68 -23.92
CA VAL A 191 16.20 -30.38 -24.45
C VAL A 191 15.74 -29.56 -23.24
N SER A 192 16.51 -28.56 -22.86
CA SER A 192 16.04 -27.58 -21.88
C SER A 192 14.91 -26.79 -22.52
N VAL A 193 13.78 -26.70 -21.83
CA VAL A 193 12.60 -25.99 -22.31
C VAL A 193 12.42 -24.76 -21.42
N ARG A 194 12.37 -23.57 -22.03
CA ARG A 194 12.23 -22.29 -21.35
C ARG A 194 10.84 -21.72 -21.58
N THR A 195 10.18 -21.28 -20.52
CA THR A 195 8.92 -20.54 -20.63
C THR A 195 9.17 -19.15 -21.19
N VAL A 196 8.42 -18.78 -22.23
CA VAL A 196 8.43 -17.45 -22.80
C VAL A 196 7.86 -16.46 -21.79
N LEU A 197 8.46 -15.29 -21.69
CA LEU A 197 7.98 -14.24 -20.82
C LEU A 197 6.55 -13.81 -21.25
N PRO A 198 5.57 -13.77 -20.34
CA PRO A 198 4.21 -13.35 -20.69
C PRO A 198 4.21 -11.87 -21.07
N LYS A 199 3.31 -11.47 -21.96
CA LYS A 199 3.25 -10.08 -22.46
C LYS A 199 2.68 -9.09 -21.43
N GLY A 200 1.99 -9.60 -20.43
CA GLY A 200 1.39 -8.81 -19.38
C GLY A 200 1.12 -9.63 -18.12
N VAL A 201 1.09 -8.94 -16.99
CA VAL A 201 0.69 -9.49 -15.70
C VAL A 201 -0.50 -8.71 -15.18
N ARG A 202 -1.53 -9.42 -14.74
CA ARG A 202 -2.64 -8.85 -14.00
C ARG A 202 -2.55 -9.31 -12.56
N VAL A 203 -2.60 -8.37 -11.63
CA VAL A 203 -2.78 -8.65 -10.20
C VAL A 203 -4.15 -8.15 -9.76
N VAL A 204 -4.87 -8.99 -9.02
CA VAL A 204 -6.13 -8.65 -8.36
C VAL A 204 -5.89 -8.73 -6.86
N LEU A 205 -6.10 -7.62 -6.15
CA LEU A 205 -5.95 -7.54 -4.70
C LEU A 205 -7.33 -7.33 -4.06
N SER A 206 -7.73 -8.27 -3.21
CA SER A 206 -8.97 -8.18 -2.44
C SER A 206 -8.67 -7.66 -1.04
N PHE A 207 -9.39 -6.63 -0.62
CA PHE A 207 -9.19 -6.01 0.69
C PHE A 207 -10.04 -6.66 1.77
N ALA A 208 -9.46 -6.86 2.95
CA ALA A 208 -10.17 -7.42 4.08
C ALA A 208 -11.23 -6.43 4.62
N PRO A 209 -12.33 -6.93 5.20
CA PRO A 209 -13.29 -6.09 5.93
C PRO A 209 -12.56 -5.25 6.99
N GLY A 210 -12.90 -3.96 7.08
CA GLY A 210 -12.30 -3.04 8.06
C GLY A 210 -10.89 -2.52 7.69
N SER A 211 -10.29 -2.94 6.56
CA SER A 211 -9.02 -2.38 6.06
C SER A 211 -9.11 -0.86 5.76
N GLY A 212 -10.33 -0.37 5.50
CA GLY A 212 -10.61 1.01 5.11
C GLY A 212 -10.53 1.23 3.58
N VAL A 213 -10.28 0.18 2.81
CA VAL A 213 -10.42 0.13 1.36
C VAL A 213 -11.48 -0.92 1.02
N GLY A 214 -12.40 -0.60 0.11
CA GLY A 214 -13.49 -1.50 -0.29
C GLY A 214 -13.30 -2.03 -1.70
N GLY A 215 -13.78 -3.26 -1.94
CA GLY A 215 -13.76 -3.91 -3.25
C GLY A 215 -12.42 -4.55 -3.59
N ASP A 216 -12.24 -4.85 -4.88
CA ASP A 216 -11.02 -5.39 -5.43
C ASP A 216 -10.27 -4.33 -6.25
N LEU A 217 -8.95 -4.36 -6.18
CA LEU A 217 -8.09 -3.60 -7.08
C LEU A 217 -7.53 -4.54 -8.15
N THR A 218 -7.85 -4.27 -9.41
CA THR A 218 -7.25 -4.94 -10.58
C THR A 218 -6.21 -4.02 -11.21
N ARG A 219 -4.97 -4.50 -11.33
CA ARG A 219 -3.88 -3.81 -12.01
C ARG A 219 -3.31 -4.68 -13.12
N ASP A 220 -3.36 -4.16 -14.34
CA ASP A 220 -2.74 -4.77 -15.52
C ASP A 220 -1.45 -4.02 -15.86
N THR A 221 -0.35 -4.76 -16.00
CA THR A 221 0.98 -4.23 -16.28
C THR A 221 1.57 -4.96 -17.47
N LEU A 222 2.06 -4.24 -18.47
CA LEU A 222 2.82 -4.82 -19.56
C LEU A 222 4.19 -5.26 -19.06
N VAL A 223 4.64 -6.43 -19.51
CA VAL A 223 6.01 -6.88 -19.27
C VAL A 223 6.84 -6.41 -20.45
N GLY A 224 7.94 -5.70 -20.16
CA GLY A 224 8.85 -5.20 -21.20
C GLY A 224 9.48 -6.35 -22.00
N PRO A 225 9.80 -6.13 -23.28
CA PRO A 225 10.53 -7.09 -24.09
C PRO A 225 11.96 -7.32 -23.60
#